data_AF-A0A093RJ69-F1
#
_entry.id   AF-A0A093RJ69-F1
#
_cell.length_a   1.000
_cell.length_b   1.000
_cell.length_c   1.000
_cell.angle_alpha   90.00
_cell.angle_beta   90.00
_cell.angle_gamma   90.00
#
_symmetry.space_group_name_H-M   'P 1'
#
loop_
_entity.id
_entity.type
_entity.pdbx_description
1 polymer ?
#
loop_
_entity_poly.entity_id
_entity_poly.type
_entity_poly.pdbx_seq_one_letter_code
_entity_poly.pdbx_strand_id
1 'polypeptide(L)'
;MKDKIKRVNRLLRNSALYNDIPRIFNQIASMMTKNMTCCAIAVDRSGYPSQAFLDALASAIAPQTKVTLITGAGCHNEWFRHIKVLGWDFIGRIRVRRLKLGSILAQLTSTYRNMVLVY
;
A
#
# COMPACT_ATOMS: atom_id res chain seq x y z
N MET A 1 11.51 -5.97 22.77
CA MET A 1 11.41 -5.97 21.28
C MET A 1 11.90 -4.65 20.67
N LYS A 2 11.53 -3.50 21.25
CA LYS A 2 11.93 -2.14 20.82
C LYS A 2 13.46 -1.90 20.77
N ASP A 3 14.22 -2.53 21.66
CA ASP A 3 15.67 -2.29 21.78
C ASP A 3 16.53 -3.06 20.77
N LYS A 4 16.02 -4.17 20.22
CA LYS A 4 16.71 -4.94 19.16
C LYS A 4 16.71 -4.18 17.83
N ILE A 5 15.58 -3.55 17.47
CA ILE A 5 15.46 -2.74 16.25
C ILE A 5 16.41 -1.53 16.31
N LYS A 6 16.48 -0.85 17.47
CA LYS A 6 17.43 0.25 17.70
C LYS A 6 18.90 -0.20 17.61
N ARG A 7 19.21 -1.41 18.06
CA ARG A 7 20.56 -1.99 17.99
C ARG A 7 20.97 -2.34 16.56
N VAL A 8 20.02 -2.84 15.75
CA VAL A 8 20.20 -3.02 14.30
C VAL A 8 20.41 -1.66 13.61
N ASN A 9 19.63 -0.62 13.92
CA ASN A 9 19.85 0.72 13.36
C ASN A 9 21.23 1.31 13.68
N ARG A 10 21.86 0.94 14.80
CA ARG A 10 23.26 1.30 15.09
C ARG A 10 24.27 0.52 14.26
N LEU A 11 24.03 -0.77 14.01
CA LEU A 11 24.82 -1.59 13.08
C LEU A 11 24.70 -1.11 11.63
N LEU A 12 23.53 -0.56 11.26
CA LEU A 12 23.24 0.07 9.97
C LEU A 12 23.86 1.47 9.81
N ARG A 13 24.74 1.94 10.71
CA ARG A 13 25.63 3.10 10.45
C ARG A 13 26.62 2.86 9.31
N ASN A 14 26.60 1.67 8.70
CA ASN A 14 27.17 1.44 7.38
C ASN A 14 26.31 2.17 6.33
N SER A 15 26.68 3.41 6.01
CA SER A 15 26.02 4.24 5.00
C SER A 15 25.93 3.56 3.64
N ALA A 16 26.90 2.71 3.27
CA ALA A 16 26.85 1.94 2.04
C ALA A 16 25.68 0.93 2.05
N LEU A 17 25.46 0.22 3.17
CA LEU A 17 24.33 -0.70 3.31
C LEU A 17 22.99 0.04 3.40
N TYR A 18 22.95 1.20 4.06
CA TYR A 18 21.75 2.04 4.11
C TYR A 18 21.34 2.54 2.72
N ASN A 19 22.32 2.97 1.91
CA ASN A 19 22.11 3.38 0.53
C ASN A 19 21.62 2.24 -0.38
N ASP A 20 21.93 0.99 -0.02
CA ASP A 20 21.51 -0.21 -0.75
C ASP A 20 20.10 -0.69 -0.41
N ILE A 21 19.46 -0.17 0.65
CA ILE A 21 18.12 -0.60 1.08
C ILE A 21 17.10 -0.58 -0.07
N PRO A 22 17.00 0.47 -0.91
CA PRO A 22 16.04 0.48 -2.02
C PRO A 22 16.29 -0.65 -3.03
N ARG A 23 17.56 -0.93 -3.35
CA ARG A 23 17.94 -1.99 -4.27
C ARG A 23 17.58 -3.36 -3.72
N ILE A 24 17.92 -3.60 -2.44
CA ILE A 24 17.61 -4.86 -1.74
C ILE A 24 16.10 -5.07 -1.68
N PHE A 25 15.35 -4.03 -1.32
CA PHE A 25 13.89 -4.06 -1.28
C PHE A 25 13.30 -4.44 -2.64
N ASN A 26 13.74 -3.79 -3.72
CA ASN A 26 13.24 -4.06 -5.07
C ASN A 26 13.52 -5.49 -5.52
N GLN A 27 14.73 -6.00 -5.26
CA GLN A 27 15.10 -7.37 -5.63
C GLN A 27 14.26 -8.40 -4.88
N ILE A 28 14.09 -8.23 -3.57
CA ILE A 28 13.28 -9.15 -2.75
C ILE A 28 11.82 -9.10 -3.18
N ALA A 29 11.23 -7.91 -3.31
CA ALA A 29 9.84 -7.75 -3.73
C ALA A 29 9.58 -8.38 -5.10
N SER A 30 10.48 -8.18 -6.07
CA SER A 30 10.36 -8.76 -7.41
C SER A 30 10.48 -10.29 -7.33
N MET A 31 11.47 -10.82 -6.60
CA MET A 31 11.62 -12.27 -6.42
C MET A 31 10.40 -12.92 -5.77
N MET A 32 9.84 -12.29 -4.73
CA MET A 32 8.65 -12.81 -4.04
C MET A 32 7.42 -12.80 -4.94
N THR A 33 7.27 -11.79 -5.79
CA THR A 33 6.07 -11.59 -6.62
C THR A 33 6.16 -12.21 -8.02
N LYS A 34 7.36 -12.59 -8.50
CA LYS A 34 7.58 -13.09 -9.88
C LYS A 34 6.66 -14.24 -10.31
N ASN A 35 6.28 -15.13 -9.40
CA ASN A 35 5.40 -16.26 -9.72
C ASN A 35 3.98 -16.09 -9.15
N MET A 36 3.64 -14.90 -8.65
CA MET A 36 2.33 -14.60 -8.08
C MET A 36 1.44 -13.95 -9.13
N THR A 37 0.26 -14.52 -9.34
CA THR A 37 -0.79 -13.91 -10.16
C THR A 37 -1.52 -12.79 -9.41
N CYS A 38 -1.51 -12.81 -8.07
CA CYS A 38 -2.05 -11.76 -7.23
C CYS A 38 -1.27 -11.61 -5.90
N CYS A 39 -1.29 -10.41 -5.31
CA CYS A 39 -0.65 -10.10 -4.02
C CYS A 39 -1.51 -9.13 -3.21
N ALA A 40 -1.66 -9.37 -1.92
CA ALA A 40 -2.32 -8.43 -1.00
C ALA A 40 -1.28 -7.76 -0.09
N ILE A 41 -1.31 -6.42 -0.04
CA ILE A 41 -0.36 -5.62 0.73
C ILE A 41 -1.13 -4.86 1.81
N ALA A 42 -0.90 -5.22 3.07
CA ALA A 42 -1.49 -4.52 4.21
C ALA A 42 -0.61 -3.33 4.63
N VAL A 43 -1.21 -2.14 4.70
CA VAL A 43 -0.54 -0.89 5.10
C VAL A 43 -1.15 -0.39 6.41
N ASP A 44 -0.32 -0.25 7.45
CA ASP A 44 -0.73 0.27 8.77
C ASP A 44 -0.84 1.81 8.79
N ARG A 45 -1.61 2.33 9.75
CA ARG A 45 -2.10 3.71 9.88
C ARG A 45 -1.03 4.75 10.29
N SER A 46 0.25 4.40 10.33
CA SER A 46 1.31 5.30 10.83
C SER A 46 1.67 6.43 9.85
N GLY A 47 1.16 6.40 8.63
CA GLY A 47 1.25 7.46 7.65
C GLY A 47 0.83 6.94 6.27
N TYR A 48 0.10 7.73 5.48
CA TYR A 48 -0.20 7.33 4.11
C TYR A 48 1.09 7.35 3.31
N PRO A 49 1.40 6.27 2.57
CA PRO A 49 2.55 6.32 1.68
C PRO A 49 2.33 7.41 0.63
N SER A 50 3.37 8.21 0.38
CA SER A 50 3.35 9.19 -0.70
C SER A 50 3.13 8.50 -2.05
N GLN A 51 2.71 9.26 -3.08
CA GLN A 51 2.64 8.74 -4.45
C GLN A 51 3.98 8.15 -4.88
N ALA A 52 5.09 8.83 -4.58
CA ALA A 52 6.44 8.34 -4.84
C ALA A 52 6.74 6.99 -4.16
N PHE A 53 6.22 6.75 -2.95
CA PHE A 53 6.34 5.44 -2.32
C PHE A 53 5.53 4.38 -3.08
N LEU A 54 4.29 4.69 -3.49
CA LEU A 54 3.46 3.77 -4.26
C LEU A 54 4.11 3.44 -5.62
N ASP A 55 4.73 4.42 -6.27
CA ASP A 55 5.44 4.24 -7.56
C ASP A 55 6.68 3.36 -7.39
N ALA A 56 7.46 3.59 -6.34
CA ALA A 56 8.61 2.75 -6.00
C ALA A 56 8.18 1.32 -5.68
N LEU A 57 7.10 1.15 -4.91
CA LEU A 57 6.53 -0.15 -4.60
C LEU A 57 6.01 -0.86 -5.86
N ALA A 58 5.35 -0.14 -6.76
CA ALA A 58 4.86 -0.69 -8.01
C ALA A 58 5.99 -1.14 -8.94
N SER A 59 7.07 -0.36 -8.99
CA SER A 59 8.28 -0.71 -9.75
C SER A 59 9.01 -1.93 -9.18
N ALA A 60 8.84 -2.21 -7.88
CA ALA A 60 9.45 -3.34 -7.19
C ALA A 60 8.68 -4.65 -7.42
N ILE A 61 7.40 -4.58 -7.74
CA ILE A 61 6.52 -5.75 -7.90
C ILE A 61 6.59 -6.24 -9.34
N ALA A 62 6.53 -7.56 -9.52
CA ALA A 62 6.52 -8.15 -10.85
C ALA A 62 5.28 -7.66 -11.66
N PRO A 63 5.46 -7.18 -12.92
CA PRO A 63 4.37 -6.50 -13.66
C PRO A 63 3.10 -7.32 -13.86
N GLN A 64 3.20 -8.65 -13.86
CA GLN A 64 2.08 -9.59 -14.01
C GLN A 64 1.25 -9.77 -12.73
N THR A 65 1.74 -9.31 -11.58
CA THR A 65 1.09 -9.52 -10.29
C THR A 65 0.00 -8.48 -10.06
N LYS A 66 -1.25 -8.92 -9.93
CA LYS A 66 -2.36 -8.05 -9.54
C LYS A 66 -2.28 -7.71 -8.05
N VAL A 67 -2.23 -6.43 -7.70
CA VAL A 67 -2.05 -6.00 -6.30
C VAL A 67 -3.36 -5.47 -5.72
N THR A 68 -3.69 -5.92 -4.51
CA THR A 68 -4.78 -5.38 -3.68
C THR A 68 -4.22 -4.78 -2.39
N LEU A 69 -4.34 -3.46 -2.23
CA LEU A 69 -3.89 -2.73 -1.04
C LEU A 69 -4.95 -2.76 0.07
N ILE A 70 -4.60 -3.19 1.27
CA ILE A 70 -5.52 -3.26 2.42
C ILE A 70 -5.12 -2.21 3.45
N THR A 71 -6.04 -1.32 3.84
CA THR A 71 -5.72 -0.21 4.77
C THR A 71 -6.86 0.18 5.73
N GLY A 72 -6.47 0.58 6.95
CA GLY A 72 -7.36 0.80 8.09
C GLY A 72 -7.96 2.21 8.25
N ALA A 73 -8.71 2.72 7.27
CA ALA A 73 -9.43 4.02 7.28
C ALA A 73 -8.58 5.30 7.44
N GLY A 74 -8.91 6.27 6.57
CA GLY A 74 -8.47 7.67 6.61
C GLY A 74 -7.76 8.17 5.34
N CYS A 75 -7.63 7.33 4.32
CA CYS A 75 -7.01 7.69 3.06
C CYS A 75 -7.85 8.73 2.30
N HIS A 76 -7.18 9.73 1.72
CA HIS A 76 -7.80 10.78 0.91
C HIS A 76 -8.06 10.28 -0.53
N ASN A 77 -9.04 10.87 -1.21
CA ASN A 77 -9.46 10.47 -2.56
C ASN A 77 -8.30 10.43 -3.58
N GLU A 78 -7.32 11.32 -3.48
CA GLU A 78 -6.17 11.38 -4.40
C GLU A 78 -5.27 10.13 -4.32
N TRP A 79 -5.12 9.57 -3.12
CA TRP A 79 -4.33 8.37 -2.91
C TRP A 79 -4.99 7.15 -3.57
N PHE A 80 -6.31 7.01 -3.43
CA PHE A 80 -7.07 5.95 -4.10
C PHE A 80 -7.06 6.09 -5.63
N ARG A 81 -7.12 7.32 -6.16
CA ARG A 81 -6.97 7.55 -7.60
C ARG A 81 -5.61 7.10 -8.10
N HIS A 82 -4.53 7.42 -7.39
CA HIS A 82 -3.18 7.00 -7.76
C HIS A 82 -3.03 5.48 -7.83
N ILE A 83 -3.59 4.76 -6.85
CA ILE A 83 -3.63 3.29 -6.87
C ILE A 83 -4.33 2.75 -8.11
N LYS A 84 -5.44 3.38 -8.53
CA LYS A 84 -6.14 2.97 -9.77
C LYS A 84 -5.31 3.24 -11.02
N VAL A 85 -4.55 4.34 -11.06
CA VAL A 85 -3.62 4.65 -12.18
C VAL A 85 -2.54 3.57 -12.29
N LEU A 86 -2.06 3.03 -11.16
CA LEU A 86 -1.13 1.89 -11.12
C LEU A 86 -1.77 0.55 -11.55
N GLY A 87 -3.07 0.53 -11.87
CA GLY A 87 -3.80 -0.69 -12.23
C GLY A 87 -4.13 -1.58 -11.03
N TRP A 88 -3.97 -1.06 -9.80
CA TRP A 88 -4.15 -1.82 -8.57
C TRP A 88 -5.56 -1.67 -8.00
N ASP A 89 -5.87 -2.54 -7.07
CA ASP A 89 -7.11 -2.54 -6.30
C ASP A 89 -6.83 -2.22 -4.84
N PHE A 90 -7.88 -1.87 -4.09
CA PHE A 90 -7.75 -1.58 -2.67
C PHE A 90 -8.99 -2.00 -1.89
N ILE A 91 -8.77 -2.32 -0.61
CA ILE A 91 -9.77 -2.55 0.41
C ILE A 91 -9.46 -1.56 1.53
N GLY A 92 -10.33 -0.56 1.68
CA GLY A 92 -10.24 0.45 2.72
C GLY A 92 -11.40 0.33 3.69
N ARG A 93 -11.16 0.57 4.97
CA ARG A 93 -12.24 0.82 5.93
C ARG A 93 -12.78 2.24 5.71
N ILE A 94 -14.08 2.39 5.54
CA ILE A 94 -14.74 3.70 5.50
C ILE A 94 -15.27 4.05 6.88
N ARG A 95 -15.04 5.29 7.32
CA ARG A 95 -15.64 5.84 8.54
C ARG A 95 -16.73 6.83 8.15
N VAL A 96 -17.98 6.40 8.26
CA VAL A 96 -19.13 7.27 7.99
C VAL A 96 -19.41 8.14 9.21
N ARG A 97 -19.29 9.47 9.09
CA ARG A 97 -19.87 10.40 10.06
C ARG A 97 -21.18 10.95 9.47
N ARG A 98 -22.31 10.38 9.90
CA ARG A 98 -23.69 10.81 9.58
C ARG A 98 -23.95 11.16 8.09
N LEU A 99 -23.74 10.23 7.17
CA LEU A 99 -24.27 10.34 5.80
C LEU A 99 -25.05 9.07 5.46
N LYS A 100 -26.17 9.22 4.75
CA LYS A 100 -27.04 8.10 4.37
C LYS A 100 -26.23 7.09 3.54
N LEU A 101 -26.28 5.82 3.95
CA LEU A 101 -25.55 4.70 3.34
C LEU A 101 -25.68 4.67 1.80
N GLY A 102 -26.86 5.02 1.27
CA GLY A 102 -27.13 5.03 -0.17
C GLY A 102 -26.30 6.03 -0.98
N SER A 103 -26.03 7.22 -0.45
CA SER A 103 -25.20 8.24 -1.14
C SER A 103 -23.73 7.84 -1.23
N ILE A 104 -23.22 7.15 -0.20
CA ILE A 104 -21.84 6.66 -0.16
C ILE A 104 -21.68 5.45 -1.08
N LEU A 105 -22.62 4.50 -1.04
CA LEU A 105 -22.62 3.36 -1.95
C LEU A 105 -22.67 3.84 -3.40
N ALA A 106 -23.53 4.80 -3.76
CA ALA A 106 -23.58 5.35 -5.12
C ALA A 106 -22.25 6.00 -5.56
N GLN A 107 -21.60 6.79 -4.69
CA GLN A 107 -20.31 7.40 -5.01
C GLN A 107 -19.19 6.36 -5.13
N LEU A 108 -19.20 5.32 -4.29
CA LEU A 108 -18.19 4.26 -4.32
C LEU A 108 -18.42 3.29 -5.48
N THR A 109 -19.63 2.83 -5.75
CA THR A 109 -19.93 1.95 -6.89
C THR A 109 -19.74 2.66 -8.22
N SER A 110 -19.97 3.98 -8.28
CA SER A 110 -19.71 4.79 -9.48
C SER A 110 -18.22 5.11 -9.68
N THR A 111 -17.42 5.21 -8.61
CA THR A 111 -16.02 5.70 -8.70
C THR A 111 -14.98 4.58 -8.50
N TYR A 112 -15.30 3.53 -7.76
CA TYR A 112 -14.37 2.48 -7.33
C TYR A 112 -15.06 1.11 -7.42
N ARG A 113 -14.71 0.32 -8.43
CA ARG A 113 -15.34 -1.00 -8.69
C ARG A 113 -15.08 -2.09 -7.64
N ASN A 114 -14.32 -1.84 -6.58
CA ASN A 114 -13.80 -2.92 -5.71
C ASN A 114 -14.11 -2.75 -4.22
N MET A 115 -14.25 -3.91 -3.56
CA MET A 115 -14.93 -4.17 -2.29
C MET A 115 -14.55 -3.22 -1.14
N VAL A 116 -15.56 -2.51 -0.63
CA VAL A 116 -15.46 -1.63 0.52
C VAL A 116 -16.04 -2.32 1.74
N LEU A 117 -15.25 -2.52 2.78
CA LEU A 117 -15.79 -2.93 4.08
C LEU A 117 -16.36 -1.71 4.81
N VAL A 118 -17.69 -1.66 4.89
CA VAL A 118 -18.45 -0.71 5.69
C VAL A 118 -18.89 -1.45 6.96
N TYR A 119 -18.53 -0.93 8.13
CA TYR A 119 -19.08 -1.32 9.43
C TYR A 119 -19.86 -0.15 10.02
#